data_AF-A0A5E4JEC3-F1
#
_entry.id   AF-A0A5E4JEC3-F1
#
_cell.length_a   1.000
_cell.length_b   1.000
_cell.length_c   1.000
_cell.angle_alpha   90.00
_cell.angle_beta   90.00
_cell.angle_gamma   90.00
#
_symmetry.space_group_name_H-M   'P 1'
#
loop_
_entity.id
_entity.type
_entity.pdbx_description
1 polymer ?
#
loop_
_entity_poly.entity_id
_entity_poly.type
_entity_poly.pdbx_seq_one_letter_code
_entity_poly.pdbx_strand_id
1 'polypeptide(L)'
;MIGMAKRELFGIVVLIAVLFVFFGCTAQSDDKSLAQFSALQAKYSVSENFSTSQATMNTYISALAELRGKSSGSPAKIIDAELYSAQAFYYFNKALAEQTAVSYPDVVCSLIEVKSLMSDASLASNYADKAVIAISGLSDLEKSKLRANQLDMMKNYQTQINQTKNFYEGKC
;
A
#
# COMPACT_ATOMS: atom_id res chain seq x y z
N MET A 1 -63.54 -28.11 -0.66
CA MET A 1 -62.44 -27.87 -1.62
C MET A 1 -61.55 -26.74 -1.12
N ILE A 2 -60.61 -27.01 -0.21
CA ILE A 2 -59.61 -26.03 0.23
C ILE A 2 -58.32 -26.83 0.45
N GLY A 3 -57.52 -27.00 -0.60
CA GLY A 3 -56.38 -27.94 -0.51
C GLY A 3 -55.27 -27.77 -1.54
N MET A 4 -55.34 -26.82 -2.48
CA MET A 4 -54.29 -26.66 -3.51
C MET A 4 -53.49 -25.36 -3.38
N ALA A 5 -54.02 -24.28 -2.81
CA ALA A 5 -53.30 -22.99 -2.77
C ALA A 5 -52.15 -22.91 -1.75
N LYS A 6 -52.06 -23.82 -0.77
CA LYS A 6 -51.02 -23.79 0.27
C LYS A 6 -49.69 -24.44 -0.13
N ARG A 7 -49.65 -25.26 -1.19
CA ARG A 7 -48.43 -25.96 -1.60
C ARG A 7 -47.49 -25.10 -2.46
N GLU A 8 -48.02 -24.11 -3.18
CA GLU A 8 -47.20 -23.25 -4.05
C GLU A 8 -46.51 -22.12 -3.28
N LEU A 9 -47.13 -21.59 -2.22
CA LEU A 9 -46.51 -20.57 -1.37
C LEU A 9 -45.29 -21.11 -0.59
N PHE A 10 -45.30 -22.39 -0.20
CA PHE A 10 -44.17 -23.01 0.49
C PHE A 10 -42.96 -23.17 -0.43
N GLY A 11 -43.18 -23.47 -1.71
CA GLY A 11 -42.10 -23.60 -2.71
C GLY A 11 -41.35 -22.28 -2.95
N ILE A 12 -42.07 -21.16 -3.01
CA ILE A 12 -41.48 -19.83 -3.24
C ILE A 12 -40.72 -19.33 -2.01
N VAL A 13 -41.24 -19.55 -0.79
CA VAL A 13 -40.57 -19.13 0.45
C VAL A 13 -39.28 -19.91 0.69
N VAL A 14 -39.24 -21.20 0.36
CA VAL A 14 -38.01 -22.01 0.44
C VAL A 14 -36.99 -21.57 -0.62
N LEU A 15 -37.43 -21.20 -1.82
CA LEU A 15 -36.51 -20.73 -2.88
C LEU A 15 -35.86 -19.37 -2.53
N ILE A 16 -36.61 -18.45 -1.91
CA ILE A 16 -36.08 -17.16 -1.42
C ILE A 16 -35.12 -17.37 -0.24
N ALA A 17 -35.43 -18.28 0.67
CA ALA A 17 -34.54 -18.61 1.78
C ALA A 17 -33.21 -19.23 1.30
N VAL A 18 -33.24 -20.09 0.27
CA VAL A 18 -32.03 -20.66 -0.34
C VAL A 18 -31.23 -19.61 -1.12
N LEU A 19 -31.89 -18.65 -1.78
CA LEU A 19 -31.21 -17.53 -2.43
C LEU A 19 -30.49 -16.60 -1.44
N PHE A 20 -30.98 -16.45 -0.21
CA PHE A 20 -30.29 -15.70 0.85
C PHE A 20 -29.09 -16.42 1.46
N VAL A 21 -29.03 -17.76 1.40
CA VAL A 21 -27.87 -18.53 1.92
C VAL A 21 -26.67 -18.46 0.97
N PHE A 22 -26.88 -18.26 -0.34
CA PHE A 22 -25.78 -18.18 -1.31
C PHE A 22 -25.26 -16.78 -1.61
N PHE A 23 -25.99 -15.71 -1.27
CA PHE A 23 -25.54 -14.32 -1.46
C PHE A 23 -25.17 -13.58 -0.15
N GLY A 24 -25.30 -14.22 1.02
CA GLY A 24 -25.11 -13.56 2.32
C GLY A 24 -23.75 -13.72 2.99
N CYS A 25 -22.84 -14.57 2.51
CA CYS A 25 -21.69 -15.02 3.33
C CYS A 25 -20.32 -14.39 3.01
N THR A 26 -20.16 -13.48 2.06
CA THR A 26 -18.84 -12.86 1.79
C THR A 26 -18.67 -11.46 2.38
N ALA A 27 -19.74 -10.73 2.68
CA ALA A 27 -19.62 -9.36 3.19
C ALA A 27 -19.25 -9.29 4.70
N GLN A 28 -19.58 -10.33 5.48
CA GLN A 28 -19.44 -10.28 6.94
C GLN A 28 -18.00 -10.55 7.45
N SER A 29 -17.17 -11.23 6.66
CA SER A 29 -15.75 -11.46 7.00
C SER A 29 -14.91 -10.20 6.82
N ASP A 30 -15.16 -9.48 5.73
CA ASP A 30 -14.35 -8.34 5.34
C ASP A 30 -14.57 -7.19 6.32
N ASP A 31 -15.82 -6.89 6.69
CA ASP A 31 -16.14 -5.85 7.69
C ASP A 31 -15.49 -6.11 9.06
N LYS A 32 -15.45 -7.37 9.53
CA LYS A 32 -14.77 -7.72 10.78
C LYS A 32 -13.25 -7.56 10.67
N SER A 33 -12.67 -8.01 9.56
CA SER A 33 -11.22 -7.90 9.34
C SER A 33 -10.77 -6.44 9.23
N LEU A 34 -11.61 -5.58 8.66
CA LEU A 34 -11.34 -4.15 8.51
C LEU A 34 -11.51 -3.39 9.82
N ALA A 35 -12.48 -3.75 10.66
CA ALA A 35 -12.57 -3.22 12.02
C ALA A 35 -11.33 -3.61 12.86
N GLN A 36 -10.82 -4.83 12.68
CA GLN A 36 -9.58 -5.28 13.31
C GLN A 36 -8.37 -4.47 12.84
N PHE A 37 -8.29 -4.09 11.56
CA PHE A 37 -7.22 -3.24 11.04
C PHE A 37 -7.14 -1.88 11.76
N SER A 38 -8.26 -1.17 11.89
CA SER A 38 -8.27 0.13 12.60
C SER A 38 -7.89 0.00 14.07
N ALA A 39 -8.37 -1.06 14.76
CA ALA A 39 -7.99 -1.34 16.14
C ALA A 39 -6.50 -1.67 16.28
N LEU A 40 -5.95 -2.43 15.33
CA LEU A 40 -4.52 -2.73 15.26
C LEU A 40 -3.72 -1.44 15.06
N GLN A 41 -4.02 -0.59 14.07
CA GLN A 41 -3.32 0.68 13.86
C GLN A 41 -3.31 1.58 15.12
N ALA A 42 -4.45 1.70 15.79
CA ALA A 42 -4.57 2.50 17.02
C ALA A 42 -3.71 1.93 18.17
N LYS A 43 -3.64 0.60 18.30
CA LYS A 43 -2.83 -0.07 19.31
C LYS A 43 -1.32 0.12 19.07
N TYR A 44 -0.88 0.04 17.82
CA TYR A 44 0.53 0.12 17.44
C TYR A 44 1.02 1.56 17.19
N SER A 45 0.26 2.57 17.64
CA SER A 45 0.63 3.99 17.56
C SER A 45 1.12 4.42 16.18
N VAL A 46 0.50 3.90 15.12
CA VAL A 46 0.73 4.40 13.75
C VAL A 46 0.02 5.75 13.65
N SER A 47 0.57 6.76 14.31
CA SER A 47 0.03 8.12 14.44
C SER A 47 0.67 9.09 13.45
N GLU A 48 1.85 8.76 12.96
CA GLU A 48 2.60 9.55 11.99
C GLU A 48 2.16 9.22 10.55
N ASN A 49 2.17 10.24 9.70
CA ASN A 49 1.89 10.15 8.26
C ASN A 49 3.19 10.34 7.47
N PHE A 50 3.09 10.29 6.14
CA PHE A 50 4.18 10.65 5.24
C PHE A 50 4.77 12.01 5.60
N SER A 51 6.09 12.06 5.80
CA SER A 51 6.83 13.25 6.21
C SER A 51 8.12 13.40 5.42
N THR A 52 8.51 14.62 5.09
CA THR A 52 9.81 14.87 4.46
C THR A 52 10.99 14.67 5.43
N SER A 53 10.72 14.57 6.74
CA SER A 53 11.71 14.20 7.76
C SER A 53 12.05 12.70 7.69
N GLN A 54 13.32 12.39 7.46
CA GLN A 54 13.82 11.01 7.42
C GLN A 54 13.58 10.27 8.75
N ALA A 55 13.81 10.94 9.89
CA ALA A 55 13.62 10.33 11.21
C ALA A 55 12.16 9.93 11.45
N THR A 56 11.21 10.84 11.13
CA THR A 56 9.77 10.60 11.23
C THR A 56 9.35 9.46 10.30
N MET A 57 9.81 9.45 9.05
CA MET A 57 9.50 8.36 8.13
C MET A 57 10.05 7.01 8.59
N ASN A 58 11.25 6.97 9.17
CA ASN A 58 11.81 5.73 9.67
C ASN A 58 11.02 5.19 10.88
N THR A 59 10.58 6.07 11.79
CA THR A 59 9.67 5.70 12.89
C THR A 59 8.37 5.10 12.35
N TYR A 60 7.76 5.78 11.39
CA TYR A 60 6.53 5.35 10.74
C TYR A 60 6.68 3.99 10.03
N ILE A 61 7.76 3.78 9.27
CA ILE A 61 8.08 2.50 8.61
C ILE A 61 8.24 1.38 9.65
N SER A 62 8.95 1.63 10.76
CA SER A 62 9.12 0.65 11.84
C SER A 62 7.78 0.27 12.48
N ALA A 63 6.91 1.25 12.73
CA ALA A 63 5.59 1.00 13.30
C ALA A 63 4.72 0.15 12.35
N LEU A 64 4.75 0.43 11.04
CA LEU A 64 4.08 -0.39 10.03
C LEU A 64 4.66 -1.80 9.94
N ALA A 65 5.98 -1.96 10.02
CA ALA A 65 6.63 -3.26 9.99
C ALA A 65 6.27 -4.12 11.21
N GLU A 66 6.22 -3.53 12.40
CA GLU A 66 5.75 -4.21 13.61
C GLU A 66 4.29 -4.63 13.47
N LEU A 67 3.42 -3.70 13.03
CA LEU A 67 2.01 -3.95 12.77
C LEU A 67 1.83 -5.10 11.77
N ARG A 68 2.64 -5.13 10.71
CA ARG A 68 2.61 -6.17 9.68
C ARG A 68 2.92 -7.56 10.23
N GLY A 69 3.89 -7.66 11.14
CA GLY A 69 4.26 -8.91 11.81
C GLY A 69 3.18 -9.47 12.74
N LYS A 70 2.15 -8.68 13.05
CA LYS A 70 1.02 -9.05 13.92
C LYS A 70 -0.31 -9.18 13.16
N SER A 71 -0.28 -8.99 11.85
CA SER A 71 -1.47 -8.95 11.00
C SER A 71 -1.51 -10.13 10.05
N SER A 72 -2.72 -10.53 9.66
CA SER A 72 -2.98 -11.58 8.66
C SER A 72 -4.16 -11.18 7.77
N GLY A 73 -4.39 -11.93 6.68
CA GLY A 73 -5.54 -11.69 5.79
C GLY A 73 -5.54 -10.30 5.16
N SER A 74 -6.71 -9.67 5.10
CA SER A 74 -6.90 -8.33 4.52
C SER A 74 -6.08 -7.23 5.20
N PRO A 75 -6.04 -7.11 6.56
CA PRO A 75 -5.15 -6.18 7.25
C PRO A 75 -3.69 -6.27 6.80
N ALA A 76 -3.14 -7.48 6.67
CA ALA A 76 -1.77 -7.68 6.22
C ALA A 76 -1.52 -7.11 4.82
N LYS A 77 -2.47 -7.28 3.88
CA LYS A 77 -2.34 -6.75 2.52
C LYS A 77 -2.35 -5.22 2.49
N ILE A 78 -3.25 -4.60 3.26
CA ILE A 78 -3.34 -3.14 3.37
C ILE A 78 -2.03 -2.59 3.95
N ILE A 79 -1.50 -3.21 5.00
CA ILE A 79 -0.24 -2.80 5.62
C ILE A 79 0.94 -3.00 4.67
N ASP A 80 1.00 -4.10 3.91
CA ASP A 80 2.05 -4.30 2.91
C ASP A 80 2.06 -3.18 1.87
N ALA A 81 0.88 -2.81 1.34
CA ALA A 81 0.74 -1.70 0.41
C ALA A 81 1.20 -0.36 1.01
N GLU A 82 0.83 -0.10 2.27
CA GLU A 82 1.20 1.12 2.99
C GLU A 82 2.70 1.17 3.32
N LEU A 83 3.27 0.06 3.79
CA LEU A 83 4.67 -0.10 4.13
C LEU A 83 5.57 0.09 2.90
N TYR A 84 5.25 -0.57 1.78
CA TYR A 84 6.02 -0.38 0.54
C TYR A 84 5.94 1.05 0.03
N SER A 85 4.78 1.69 0.16
CA SER A 85 4.64 3.10 -0.23
C SER A 85 5.48 4.04 0.65
N ALA A 86 5.50 3.79 1.96
CA ALA A 86 6.31 4.54 2.91
C ALA A 86 7.81 4.37 2.64
N GLN A 87 8.25 3.14 2.36
CA GLN A 87 9.64 2.84 2.00
C GLN A 87 10.04 3.51 0.68
N ALA A 88 9.18 3.44 -0.35
CA ALA A 88 9.43 4.11 -1.63
C ALA A 88 9.66 5.62 -1.44
N PHE A 89 8.78 6.27 -0.67
CA PHE A 89 8.91 7.70 -0.36
C PHE A 89 10.15 8.04 0.47
N TYR A 90 10.46 7.23 1.48
CA TYR A 90 11.65 7.44 2.32
C TYR A 90 12.94 7.44 1.48
N TYR A 91 13.13 6.40 0.67
CA TYR A 91 14.32 6.31 -0.18
C TYR A 91 14.33 7.36 -1.29
N PHE A 92 13.16 7.74 -1.82
CA PHE A 92 13.07 8.84 -2.77
C PHE A 92 13.52 10.17 -2.14
N ASN A 93 13.07 10.49 -0.93
CA ASN A 93 13.52 11.69 -0.22
C ASN A 93 15.02 11.66 0.12
N LYS A 94 15.57 10.49 0.45
CA LYS A 94 17.03 10.34 0.60
C LYS A 94 17.75 10.65 -0.70
N ALA A 95 17.31 10.04 -1.82
CA ALA A 95 17.90 10.30 -3.14
C ALA A 95 17.83 11.78 -3.54
N LEU A 96 16.71 12.47 -3.26
CA LEU A 96 16.58 13.92 -3.50
C LEU A 96 17.55 14.75 -2.64
N ALA A 97 17.72 14.40 -1.37
CA ALA A 97 18.67 15.09 -0.50
C ALA A 97 20.11 14.93 -1.01
N GLU A 98 20.52 13.72 -1.36
CA GLU A 98 21.83 13.46 -1.97
C GLU A 98 21.99 14.17 -3.32
N GLN A 99 20.91 14.26 -4.09
CA GLN A 99 20.90 14.97 -5.37
C GLN A 99 21.28 16.45 -5.21
N THR A 100 20.80 17.10 -4.14
CA THR A 100 21.18 18.49 -3.85
C THR A 100 22.64 18.66 -3.40
N ALA A 101 23.29 17.58 -2.97
CA ALA A 101 24.69 17.59 -2.55
C ALA A 101 25.67 17.35 -3.72
N VAL A 102 25.19 16.80 -4.85
CA VAL A 102 26.02 16.51 -6.02
C VAL A 102 26.20 17.75 -6.88
N SER A 103 27.45 18.11 -7.18
CA SER A 103 27.77 19.14 -8.17
C SER A 103 27.56 18.60 -9.60
N TYR A 104 26.60 19.18 -10.31
CA TYR A 104 26.19 18.75 -11.66
C TYR A 104 27.13 19.05 -12.84
N PRO A 105 27.96 20.12 -12.87
CA PRO A 105 28.76 20.40 -14.06
C PRO A 105 29.75 19.29 -14.41
N ASP A 106 30.19 18.48 -13.43
CA ASP A 106 31.14 17.36 -13.63
C ASP A 106 30.78 16.16 -12.74
N VAL A 107 29.79 15.36 -13.15
CA VAL A 107 29.40 14.14 -12.40
C VAL A 107 30.51 13.10 -12.47
N VAL A 108 31.15 12.81 -11.33
CA VAL A 108 32.15 11.75 -11.19
C VAL A 108 31.54 10.54 -10.49
N CYS A 109 31.41 9.43 -11.21
CA CYS A 109 30.66 8.24 -10.78
C CYS A 109 31.27 7.48 -9.60
N SER A 110 32.54 7.78 -9.26
CA SER A 110 33.20 7.19 -8.10
C SER A 110 32.85 7.89 -6.78
N LEU A 111 32.25 9.09 -6.83
CA LEU A 111 31.86 9.88 -5.66
C LEU A 111 30.83 9.14 -4.79
N ILE A 112 30.96 9.31 -3.48
CA ILE A 112 30.15 8.60 -2.50
C ILE A 112 28.69 9.04 -2.60
N GLU A 113 28.45 10.34 -2.79
CA GLU A 113 27.12 10.95 -2.91
C GLU A 113 26.39 10.43 -4.15
N VAL A 114 27.08 10.32 -5.29
CA VAL A 114 26.51 9.76 -6.53
C VAL A 114 26.14 8.29 -6.35
N LYS A 115 27.02 7.48 -5.73
CA LYS A 115 26.72 6.07 -5.44
C LYS A 115 25.56 5.92 -4.45
N SER A 116 25.52 6.75 -3.40
CA SER A 116 24.45 6.78 -2.41
C SER A 116 23.11 7.12 -3.08
N LEU A 117 23.08 8.17 -3.88
CA LEU A 117 21.93 8.58 -4.68
C LEU A 117 21.42 7.45 -5.57
N MET A 118 22.31 6.82 -6.36
CA MET A 118 21.92 5.73 -7.27
C MET A 118 21.37 4.52 -6.50
N SER A 119 21.96 4.20 -5.35
CA SER A 119 21.50 3.14 -4.45
C SER A 119 20.11 3.46 -3.89
N ASP A 120 19.93 4.65 -3.32
CA ASP A 120 18.65 5.08 -2.75
C ASP A 120 17.56 5.18 -3.82
N ALA A 121 17.86 5.72 -5.00
CA ALA A 121 16.93 5.75 -6.14
C ALA A 121 16.54 4.32 -6.57
N SER A 122 17.48 3.37 -6.54
CA SER A 122 17.19 1.97 -6.86
C SER A 122 16.29 1.29 -5.84
N LEU A 123 16.51 1.55 -4.55
CA LEU A 123 15.64 1.08 -3.47
C LEU A 123 14.25 1.69 -3.59
N ALA A 124 14.17 3.01 -3.83
CA ALA A 124 12.91 3.71 -4.02
C ALA A 124 12.10 3.12 -5.18
N SER A 125 12.75 2.84 -6.33
CA SER A 125 12.12 2.20 -7.49
C SER A 125 11.52 0.84 -7.15
N ASN A 126 12.32 -0.03 -6.52
CA ASN A 126 11.90 -1.38 -6.16
C ASN A 126 10.70 -1.37 -5.19
N TYR A 127 10.70 -0.47 -4.21
CA TYR A 127 9.58 -0.34 -3.29
C TYR A 127 8.34 0.28 -3.96
N ALA A 128 8.52 1.21 -4.90
CA ALA A 128 7.41 1.75 -5.69
C ALA A 128 6.74 0.64 -6.52
N ASP A 129 7.53 -0.25 -7.17
CA ASP A 129 7.00 -1.40 -7.90
C ASP A 129 6.19 -2.34 -7.00
N LYS A 130 6.76 -2.68 -5.83
CA LYS A 130 6.06 -3.50 -4.83
C LYS A 130 4.78 -2.84 -4.34
N ALA A 131 4.79 -1.52 -4.11
CA ALA A 131 3.62 -0.76 -3.71
C ALA A 131 2.54 -0.78 -4.79
N VAL A 132 2.90 -0.54 -6.05
CA VAL A 132 1.95 -0.59 -7.18
C VAL A 132 1.29 -1.97 -7.29
N ILE A 133 2.07 -3.04 -7.21
CA ILE A 133 1.55 -4.42 -7.24
C ILE A 133 0.62 -4.67 -6.04
N ALA A 134 1.07 -4.32 -4.83
CA ALA A 134 0.30 -4.53 -3.60
C ALA A 134 -1.04 -3.76 -3.63
N ILE A 135 -1.01 -2.47 -4.00
CA ILE A 135 -2.21 -1.62 -4.11
C ILE A 135 -3.16 -2.14 -5.20
N SER A 136 -2.64 -2.57 -6.35
CA SER A 136 -3.46 -3.06 -7.45
C SER A 136 -4.16 -4.38 -7.10
N GLY A 137 -3.55 -5.20 -6.24
CA GLY A 137 -4.11 -6.46 -5.74
C GLY A 137 -5.17 -6.30 -4.63
N LEU A 138 -5.44 -5.07 -4.17
CA LEU A 138 -6.49 -4.80 -3.19
C LEU A 138 -7.87 -4.66 -3.87
N SER A 139 -8.90 -5.14 -3.17
CA SER A 139 -10.30 -4.83 -3.49
C SER A 139 -10.62 -3.34 -3.28
N ASP A 140 -11.73 -2.86 -3.83
CA ASP A 140 -12.12 -1.45 -3.68
C ASP A 140 -12.39 -1.06 -2.22
N LEU A 141 -12.93 -1.99 -1.43
CA LEU A 141 -13.14 -1.80 -0.01
C LEU A 141 -11.80 -1.67 0.74
N GLU A 142 -10.81 -2.50 0.42
CA GLU A 142 -9.46 -2.41 1.00
C GLU A 142 -8.74 -1.13 0.56
N LYS A 143 -8.87 -0.73 -0.72
CA LYS A 143 -8.33 0.53 -1.23
C LYS A 143 -8.90 1.75 -0.52
N SER A 144 -10.17 1.70 -0.08
CA SER A 144 -10.78 2.79 0.69
C SER A 144 -10.11 3.05 2.04
N LYS A 145 -9.31 2.10 2.54
CA LYS A 145 -8.51 2.22 3.77
C LYS A 145 -7.08 2.71 3.54
N LEU A 146 -6.63 2.72 2.28
CA LEU A 146 -5.39 3.37 1.92
C LEU A 146 -5.56 4.89 1.94
N ARG A 147 -4.43 5.61 1.95
CA ARG A 147 -4.47 7.07 1.78
C ARG A 147 -4.96 7.41 0.38
N ALA A 148 -5.72 8.50 0.28
CA ALA A 148 -6.18 9.00 -1.01
C ALA A 148 -4.99 9.25 -1.95
N ASN A 149 -5.16 8.89 -3.23
CA ASN A 149 -4.18 9.10 -4.31
C ASN A 149 -2.83 8.39 -4.12
N GLN A 150 -2.73 7.42 -3.20
CA GLN A 150 -1.47 6.71 -2.93
C GLN A 150 -0.91 6.01 -4.17
N LEU A 151 -1.76 5.43 -5.01
CA LEU A 151 -1.33 4.82 -6.28
C LEU A 151 -0.73 5.86 -7.24
N ASP A 152 -1.35 7.03 -7.36
CA ASP A 152 -0.88 8.09 -8.24
C ASP A 152 0.42 8.70 -7.72
N MET A 153 0.57 8.85 -6.39
CA MET A 153 1.84 9.22 -5.77
C MET A 153 2.94 8.23 -6.11
N MET A 154 2.69 6.92 -6.01
CA MET A 154 3.70 5.90 -6.34
C MET A 154 4.12 5.93 -7.81
N LYS A 155 3.15 6.09 -8.73
CA LYS A 155 3.46 6.22 -10.17
C LYS A 155 4.29 7.48 -10.46
N ASN A 156 3.99 8.59 -9.78
CA ASN A 156 4.76 9.83 -9.90
C ASN A 156 6.18 9.66 -9.37
N TYR A 157 6.37 9.01 -8.21
CA TYR A 157 7.70 8.71 -7.68
C TYR A 157 8.49 7.83 -8.64
N GLN A 158 7.87 6.76 -9.15
CA GLN A 158 8.51 5.87 -10.11
C GLN A 158 8.99 6.62 -11.36
N THR A 159 8.17 7.55 -11.87
CA THR A 159 8.54 8.40 -13.01
C THR A 159 9.76 9.25 -12.69
N GLN A 160 9.76 9.95 -11.55
CA GLN A 160 10.88 10.82 -11.15
C GLN A 160 12.16 10.02 -10.85
N ILE A 161 12.03 8.86 -10.21
CA ILE A 161 13.15 7.95 -9.94
C ILE A 161 13.78 7.45 -11.24
N ASN A 162 12.96 7.06 -12.22
CA ASN A 162 13.44 6.60 -13.52
C ASN A 162 14.14 7.73 -14.29
N GLN A 163 13.63 8.96 -14.21
CA GLN A 163 14.31 10.13 -14.79
C GLN A 163 15.68 10.35 -14.16
N THR A 164 15.77 10.29 -12.83
CA THR A 164 17.04 10.40 -12.09
C THR A 164 18.00 9.28 -12.50
N LYS A 165 17.55 8.02 -12.50
CA LYS A 165 18.38 6.88 -12.94
C LYS A 165 18.91 7.07 -14.35
N ASN A 166 18.03 7.36 -15.32
CA ASN A 166 18.41 7.54 -16.71
C ASN A 166 19.43 8.68 -16.92
N PHE A 167 19.31 9.76 -16.14
CA PHE A 167 20.30 10.84 -16.18
C PHE A 167 21.68 10.35 -15.73
N TYR A 168 21.76 9.63 -14.62
CA TYR A 168 23.03 9.13 -14.10
C TYR A 168 23.56 7.96 -14.92
N GLU A 169 22.76 7.01 -15.39
CA GLU A 169 23.15 5.93 -16.31
C GLU A 169 23.62 6.44 -17.70
N GLY A 170 23.27 7.68 -18.07
CA GLY A 170 23.79 8.34 -19.27
C GLY A 170 25.12 9.06 -19.04
N LYS A 171 25.57 9.18 -17.79
CA LYS A 171 26.76 9.91 -17.36
C LYS A 171 27.78 9.00 -16.65
N CYS A 172 27.28 7.90 -16.12
CA CYS A 172 27.89 6.79 -15.41
C CYS A 172 27.41 5.49 -16.08
#